data_AF-A0A3E5F312-F1
#
_entry.id   AF-A0A3E5F312-F1
#
_cell.length_a   1.000
_cell.length_b   1.000
_cell.length_c   1.000
_cell.angle_alpha   90.00
_cell.angle_beta   90.00
_cell.angle_gamma   90.00
#
_symmetry.space_group_name_H-M   'P 1'
#
loop_
_entity.id
_entity.type
_entity.pdbx_description
1 polymer ?
#
loop_
_entity_poly.entity_id
_entity_poly.type
_entity_poly.pdbx_seq_one_letter_code
_entity_poly.pdbx_strand_id
1 'polypeptide(L)'
;MKSLTPQRIAAVDVFRALTMFFMLFVNDIPGLKNVPHWLMHARMDEDMMGFSDTIFPAFLFCMGMSVSFAIQNRYKKGDNTLQVVAHIFWRTVALIAMGLFSLNSGGIEGGLSRQWFSILMVIGFFLTWGVYPKAEGTKKPLFTAMKTAGVLLLAFLVIYKDMNGKPFQISWWGILGLIGWTYAVCAGIYLFTRESLRKNAIAWFVVVLLAVVSHSDLIPGEYGSRIILLPFIPSDWTLHAFGMSGVLTSLLMQRYADRERPGRFIGMLCALGVGMLVLALVSHPFWIISKIQATPTWLFYCLAMFFPLFGFFYWLTDVKGKTNWFDIIKPAGTATLTCYIIPYIWYAVQQLLHLHYPEALGSGVPGLLKSLVFSLVIVGLTGLLVKGKIKLKV
;
A
#
# COMPACT_ATOMS: atom_id res chain seq x y z
N MET A 1 32.90 2.83 -17.75
CA MET A 1 31.49 2.60 -17.35
C MET A 1 31.32 3.16 -15.94
N LYS A 2 30.56 4.25 -15.76
CA LYS A 2 30.32 4.82 -14.43
C LYS A 2 29.64 3.75 -13.56
N SER A 3 30.24 3.42 -12.42
CA SER A 3 29.64 2.53 -11.43
C SER A 3 28.35 3.17 -10.92
N LEU A 4 27.23 2.73 -11.47
CA LEU A 4 25.89 3.04 -10.98
C LEU A 4 25.73 2.31 -9.63
N THR A 5 26.26 2.91 -8.56
CA THR A 5 25.64 2.73 -7.25
C THR A 5 24.14 2.96 -7.47
N PRO A 6 23.26 2.05 -7.05
CA PRO A 6 21.83 2.18 -7.31
C PRO A 6 21.37 3.47 -6.66
N GLN A 7 21.26 4.53 -7.46
CA GLN A 7 20.95 5.86 -6.98
C GLN A 7 19.51 5.80 -6.54
N ARG A 8 19.33 5.76 -5.21
CA ARG A 8 18.03 5.68 -4.58
C ARG A 8 17.24 6.92 -4.99
N ILE A 9 16.13 6.69 -5.70
CA ILE A 9 15.35 7.78 -6.31
C ILE A 9 14.52 8.44 -5.22
N ALA A 10 14.84 9.70 -4.92
CA ALA A 10 14.25 10.40 -3.79
C ALA A 10 12.75 10.60 -3.97
N ALA A 11 12.30 10.86 -5.21
CA ALA A 11 10.89 11.03 -5.55
C ALA A 11 10.02 9.84 -5.13
N VAL A 12 10.48 8.61 -5.37
CA VAL A 12 9.73 7.39 -5.02
C VAL A 12 9.63 7.24 -3.50
N ASP A 13 10.72 7.52 -2.77
CA ASP A 13 10.72 7.45 -1.30
C ASP A 13 9.84 8.53 -0.67
N VAL A 14 9.89 9.77 -1.18
CA VAL A 14 9.07 10.89 -0.70
C VAL A 14 7.59 10.67 -1.01
N PHE A 15 7.27 10.25 -2.24
CA PHE A 15 5.89 9.94 -2.62
C PHE A 15 5.31 8.84 -1.72
N ARG A 16 6.07 7.76 -1.48
CA ARG A 16 5.67 6.71 -0.54
C ARG A 16 5.48 7.22 0.89
N ALA A 17 6.40 8.04 1.38
CA ALA A 17 6.35 8.59 2.74
C ALA A 17 5.11 9.49 2.92
N LEU A 18 4.82 10.34 1.95
CA LEU A 18 3.63 11.21 1.95
C LEU A 18 2.35 10.38 1.90
N THR A 19 2.27 9.41 1.01
CA THR A 19 1.09 8.55 0.92
C THR A 19 0.87 7.78 2.22
N MET A 20 1.93 7.25 2.85
CA MET A 20 1.81 6.59 4.15
C MET A 20 1.41 7.56 5.26
N PHE A 21 1.97 8.78 5.27
CA PHE A 21 1.59 9.81 6.22
C PHE A 21 0.10 10.18 6.09
N PHE A 22 -0.37 10.45 4.86
CA PHE A 22 -1.77 10.74 4.62
C PHE A 22 -2.67 9.53 4.90
N MET A 23 -2.18 8.30 4.71
CA MET A 23 -2.91 7.09 5.09
C MET A 23 -3.18 7.04 6.59
N LEU A 24 -2.20 7.41 7.43
CA LEU A 24 -2.42 7.54 8.88
C LEU A 24 -3.43 8.64 9.19
N PHE A 25 -3.30 9.79 8.52
CA PHE A 25 -4.16 10.94 8.73
C PHE A 25 -5.62 10.63 8.44
N VAL A 26 -5.90 10.11 7.25
CA VAL A 26 -7.28 9.82 6.82
C VAL A 26 -7.91 8.66 7.58
N ASN A 27 -7.11 7.70 8.04
CA ASN A 27 -7.61 6.59 8.85
C ASN A 27 -8.06 7.01 10.27
N ASP A 28 -7.61 8.17 10.76
CA ASP A 28 -8.05 8.74 12.05
C ASP A 28 -9.29 9.67 11.90
N ILE A 29 -9.70 10.01 10.67
CA ILE A 29 -10.84 10.91 10.40
C ILE A 29 -12.21 10.32 10.76
N PRO A 30 -12.55 9.04 10.50
CA PRO A 30 -13.90 8.51 10.71
C PRO A 30 -14.46 8.66 12.15
N GLY A 31 -13.60 8.93 13.14
CA GLY A 31 -14.01 9.22 14.52
C GLY A 31 -14.35 10.69 14.81
N LEU A 32 -14.18 11.59 13.83
CA LEU A 32 -14.39 13.03 13.98
C LEU A 32 -15.78 13.46 13.47
N LYS A 33 -16.38 14.45 14.14
CA LYS A 33 -17.64 15.09 13.73
C LYS A 33 -17.37 16.37 12.93
N ASN A 34 -18.33 16.81 12.11
CA ASN A 34 -18.28 18.09 11.38
C ASN A 34 -17.02 18.29 10.52
N VAL A 35 -16.53 17.23 9.88
CA VAL A 35 -15.41 17.29 8.93
C VAL A 35 -15.94 17.54 7.52
N PRO A 36 -15.26 18.34 6.68
CA PRO A 36 -15.65 18.53 5.29
C PRO A 36 -15.77 17.20 4.53
N HIS A 37 -16.89 17.01 3.84
CA HIS A 37 -17.22 15.75 3.16
C HIS A 37 -16.17 15.32 2.14
N TRP A 38 -15.58 16.27 1.40
CA TRP A 38 -14.50 16.00 0.44
C TRP A 38 -13.24 15.38 1.05
N LEU A 39 -13.06 15.47 2.36
CA LEU A 39 -11.93 14.83 3.03
C LEU A 39 -12.23 13.37 3.41
N MET A 40 -13.49 12.99 3.56
CA MET A 40 -13.94 11.66 4.00
C MET A 40 -13.96 10.65 2.85
N HIS A 41 -14.35 9.40 3.14
CA HIS A 41 -14.65 8.41 2.10
C HIS A 41 -16.03 8.68 1.51
N ALA A 42 -16.14 8.69 0.18
CA ALA A 42 -17.42 8.70 -0.50
C ALA A 42 -18.19 7.40 -0.23
N ARG A 43 -19.52 7.48 -0.22
CA ARG A 43 -20.38 6.30 -0.08
C ARG A 43 -20.34 5.45 -1.34
N MET A 44 -20.84 4.21 -1.26
CA MET A 44 -20.77 3.26 -2.38
C MET A 44 -21.51 3.76 -3.61
N ASP A 45 -22.68 4.37 -3.39
CA ASP A 45 -23.65 4.90 -4.35
C ASP A 45 -23.44 6.38 -4.68
N GLU A 46 -22.44 7.02 -4.07
CA GLU A 46 -22.15 8.42 -4.25
C GLU A 46 -21.19 8.62 -5.43
N ASP A 47 -21.59 9.47 -6.38
CA ASP A 47 -20.75 9.82 -7.54
C ASP A 47 -19.71 10.89 -7.15
N MET A 48 -18.74 10.46 -6.35
CA MET A 48 -17.71 11.33 -5.79
C MET A 48 -16.48 10.50 -5.38
N MET A 49 -15.31 11.12 -5.40
CA MET A 49 -14.17 10.63 -4.62
C MET A 49 -13.75 11.69 -3.62
N GLY A 50 -13.64 11.30 -2.35
CA GLY A 50 -12.98 12.14 -1.36
C GLY A 50 -11.46 12.02 -1.43
N PHE A 51 -10.76 12.91 -0.75
CA PHE A 51 -9.30 12.85 -0.60
C PHE A 51 -8.85 11.49 -0.07
N SER A 52 -9.57 10.94 0.91
CA SER A 52 -9.32 9.61 1.50
C SER A 52 -9.38 8.47 0.47
N ASP A 53 -10.16 8.63 -0.60
CA ASP A 53 -10.30 7.62 -1.65
C ASP A 53 -9.12 7.57 -2.62
N THR A 54 -8.28 8.61 -2.62
CA THR A 54 -7.08 8.69 -3.47
C THR A 54 -5.84 8.08 -2.83
N ILE A 55 -5.81 7.98 -1.50
CA ILE A 55 -4.60 7.59 -0.76
C ILE A 55 -4.20 6.13 -0.98
N PHE A 56 -5.16 5.21 -0.92
CA PHE A 56 -4.90 3.80 -1.16
C PHE A 56 -4.44 3.52 -2.61
N PRO A 57 -5.08 4.08 -3.65
CA PRO A 57 -4.56 4.03 -5.03
C PRO A 57 -3.15 4.60 -5.20
N ALA A 58 -2.87 5.76 -4.60
CA ALA A 58 -1.52 6.35 -4.64
C ALA A 58 -0.49 5.39 -4.04
N PHE A 59 -0.88 4.61 -3.03
CA PHE A 59 -0.03 3.60 -2.42
C PHE A 59 0.24 2.44 -3.37
N LEU A 60 -0.79 1.93 -4.06
CA LEU A 60 -0.66 0.87 -5.06
C LEU A 60 0.22 1.31 -6.24
N PHE A 61 0.05 2.55 -6.72
CA PHE A 61 0.90 3.15 -7.73
C PHE A 61 2.37 3.20 -7.28
N CYS A 62 2.63 3.66 -6.06
CA CYS A 62 3.98 3.70 -5.51
C CYS A 62 4.59 2.31 -5.27
N MET A 63 3.77 1.37 -4.83
CA MET A 63 4.15 -0.03 -4.66
C MET A 63 4.58 -0.63 -6.00
N GLY A 64 3.81 -0.37 -7.07
CA GLY A 64 4.13 -0.76 -8.44
C GLY A 64 5.48 -0.23 -8.93
N MET A 65 5.77 1.05 -8.70
CA MET A 65 7.10 1.61 -8.99
C MET A 65 8.20 0.81 -8.29
N SER A 66 7.98 0.48 -7.01
CA SER A 66 8.93 -0.26 -6.18
C SER A 66 9.14 -1.71 -6.62
N VAL A 67 8.14 -2.35 -7.26
CA VAL A 67 8.25 -3.72 -7.81
C VAL A 67 9.38 -3.82 -8.82
N SER A 68 9.38 -2.91 -9.81
CA SER A 68 10.39 -2.91 -10.88
C SER A 68 11.82 -2.79 -10.31
N PHE A 69 12.05 -1.84 -9.40
CA PHE A 69 13.35 -1.63 -8.76
C PHE A 69 13.77 -2.82 -7.88
N ALA A 70 12.83 -3.39 -7.11
CA ALA A 70 13.11 -4.50 -6.22
C ALA A 70 13.55 -5.75 -6.99
N ILE A 71 12.84 -6.08 -8.07
CA ILE A 71 13.13 -7.24 -8.91
C ILE A 71 14.45 -7.04 -9.68
N GLN A 72 14.65 -5.87 -10.30
CA GLN A 72 15.92 -5.57 -10.99
C GLN A 72 17.12 -5.65 -10.04
N ASN A 73 17.00 -5.09 -8.83
CA ASN A 73 18.09 -5.12 -7.84
C ASN A 73 18.45 -6.53 -7.38
N ARG A 74 17.51 -7.49 -7.42
CA ARG A 74 17.78 -8.90 -7.12
C ARG A 74 18.55 -9.59 -8.24
N TYR A 75 18.10 -9.42 -9.49
CA TYR A 75 18.85 -9.93 -10.63
C TYR A 75 20.25 -9.33 -10.72
N LYS A 76 20.41 -8.03 -10.42
CA LYS A 76 21.73 -7.37 -10.32
C LYS A 76 22.63 -7.94 -9.22
N LYS A 77 22.06 -8.54 -8.16
CA LYS A 77 22.80 -9.23 -7.10
C LYS A 77 23.15 -10.68 -7.44
N GLY A 78 22.73 -11.17 -8.60
CA GLY A 78 22.96 -12.55 -9.03
C GLY A 78 21.89 -13.55 -8.59
N ASP A 79 20.74 -13.09 -8.05
CA ASP A 79 19.63 -14.01 -7.73
C ASP A 79 19.11 -14.66 -9.02
N ASN A 80 18.87 -15.97 -8.98
CA ASN A 80 18.22 -16.68 -10.10
C ASN A 80 16.69 -16.48 -10.09
N THR A 81 16.02 -16.87 -11.17
CA THR A 81 14.57 -16.67 -11.32
C THR A 81 13.77 -17.36 -10.22
N LEU A 82 14.14 -18.58 -9.79
CA LEU A 82 13.45 -19.30 -8.71
C LEU A 82 13.56 -18.57 -7.37
N GLN A 83 14.73 -18.00 -7.05
CA GLN A 83 14.93 -17.19 -5.85
C GLN A 83 14.09 -15.91 -5.87
N VAL A 84 13.95 -15.28 -7.03
CA VAL A 84 13.08 -14.11 -7.19
C VAL A 84 11.60 -14.49 -7.04
N VAL A 85 11.16 -15.59 -7.66
CA VAL A 85 9.79 -16.12 -7.50
C VAL A 85 9.51 -16.46 -6.04
N ALA A 86 10.42 -17.17 -5.36
CA ALA A 86 10.28 -17.48 -3.95
C ALA A 86 10.21 -16.23 -3.08
N HIS A 87 10.99 -15.20 -3.40
CA HIS A 87 10.91 -13.92 -2.69
C HIS A 87 9.55 -13.22 -2.91
N ILE A 88 9.03 -13.21 -4.13
CA ILE A 88 7.71 -12.65 -4.42
C ILE A 88 6.64 -13.42 -3.64
N PHE A 89 6.68 -14.76 -3.71
CA PHE A 89 5.74 -15.64 -3.02
C PHE A 89 5.69 -15.38 -1.51
N TRP A 90 6.82 -15.46 -0.81
CA TRP A 90 6.86 -15.28 0.64
C TRP A 90 6.44 -13.88 1.08
N ARG A 91 6.78 -12.85 0.29
CA ARG A 91 6.34 -11.48 0.54
C ARG A 91 4.83 -11.33 0.36
N THR A 92 4.27 -11.93 -0.69
CA THR A 92 2.82 -11.96 -0.94
C THR A 92 2.09 -12.64 0.21
N VAL A 93 2.54 -13.83 0.63
CA VAL A 93 1.96 -14.56 1.76
C VAL A 93 1.97 -13.73 3.05
N ALA A 94 3.07 -13.04 3.34
CA ALA A 94 3.17 -12.21 4.54
C ALA A 94 2.18 -11.02 4.52
N LEU A 95 2.04 -10.34 3.37
CA LEU A 95 1.10 -9.22 3.21
C LEU A 95 -0.36 -9.69 3.31
N ILE A 96 -0.69 -10.82 2.68
CA ILE A 96 -2.01 -11.44 2.75
C ILE A 96 -2.35 -11.85 4.18
N ALA A 97 -1.42 -12.54 4.86
CA ALA A 97 -1.62 -12.93 6.25
C ALA A 97 -1.85 -11.71 7.14
N MET A 98 -0.98 -10.70 7.08
CA MET A 98 -1.16 -9.46 7.87
C MET A 98 -2.49 -8.75 7.54
N GLY A 99 -2.92 -8.76 6.28
CA GLY A 99 -4.22 -8.25 5.85
C GLY A 99 -5.40 -8.97 6.50
N LEU A 100 -5.40 -10.30 6.45
CA LEU A 100 -6.47 -11.13 7.04
C LEU A 100 -6.54 -10.99 8.56
N PHE A 101 -5.39 -10.96 9.26
CA PHE A 101 -5.34 -10.69 10.69
C PHE A 101 -5.88 -9.30 11.05
N SER A 102 -5.51 -8.27 10.26
CA SER A 102 -6.00 -6.90 10.46
C SER A 102 -7.50 -6.79 10.24
N LEU A 103 -8.05 -7.51 9.26
CA LEU A 103 -9.48 -7.59 8.98
C LEU A 103 -10.24 -8.27 10.14
N ASN A 104 -9.64 -9.32 10.70
CA ASN A 104 -10.21 -10.09 11.79
C ASN A 104 -9.77 -9.56 13.17
N SER A 105 -9.36 -8.30 13.30
CA SER A 105 -8.89 -7.77 14.59
C SER A 105 -10.02 -7.45 15.59
N GLY A 106 -11.29 -7.71 15.24
CA GLY A 106 -12.43 -7.55 16.14
C GLY A 106 -12.37 -8.53 17.33
N GLY A 107 -12.65 -8.05 18.53
CA GLY A 107 -12.63 -8.89 19.75
C GLY A 107 -13.77 -9.91 19.83
N ILE A 108 -13.67 -10.79 20.83
CA ILE A 108 -14.69 -11.79 21.18
C ILE A 108 -15.37 -11.36 22.47
N GLU A 109 -16.70 -11.36 22.49
CA GLU A 109 -17.46 -11.04 23.71
C GLU A 109 -17.24 -12.14 24.75
N GLY A 110 -16.94 -11.76 26.00
CA GLY A 110 -16.60 -12.70 27.08
C GLY A 110 -15.22 -13.38 26.95
N GLY A 111 -14.43 -13.04 25.93
CA GLY A 111 -13.10 -13.61 25.68
C GLY A 111 -12.03 -12.54 25.50
N LEU A 112 -11.13 -12.74 24.53
CA LEU A 112 -10.09 -11.77 24.22
C LEU A 112 -10.69 -10.49 23.63
N SER A 113 -10.52 -9.38 24.35
CA SER A 113 -10.98 -8.07 23.91
C SER A 113 -10.26 -7.61 22.62
N ARG A 114 -10.86 -6.66 21.90
CA ARG A 114 -10.29 -6.10 20.66
C ARG A 114 -8.88 -5.54 20.88
N GLN A 115 -8.64 -4.93 22.03
CA GLN A 115 -7.38 -4.28 22.38
C GLN A 115 -6.27 -5.33 22.55
N TRP A 116 -6.53 -6.37 23.37
CA TRP A 116 -5.56 -7.44 23.58
C TRP A 116 -5.33 -8.26 22.32
N PHE A 117 -6.36 -8.54 21.52
CA PHE A 117 -6.19 -9.17 20.21
C PHE A 117 -5.25 -8.36 19.32
N SER A 118 -5.48 -7.04 19.23
CA SER A 118 -4.66 -6.15 18.40
C SER A 118 -3.21 -6.12 18.87
N ILE A 119 -2.96 -6.03 20.19
CA ILE A 119 -1.61 -6.05 20.76
C ILE A 119 -0.90 -7.38 20.46
N LEU A 120 -1.54 -8.51 20.74
CA LEU A 120 -0.97 -9.85 20.50
C LEU A 120 -0.71 -10.10 19.01
N MET A 121 -1.61 -9.65 18.14
CA MET A 121 -1.45 -9.71 16.70
C MET A 121 -0.21 -8.94 16.25
N VAL A 122 -0.03 -7.69 16.71
CA VAL A 122 1.14 -6.89 16.34
C VAL A 122 2.44 -7.51 16.88
N ILE A 123 2.43 -8.01 18.13
CA ILE A 123 3.56 -8.76 18.68
C ILE A 123 3.89 -9.96 17.79
N GLY A 124 2.88 -10.74 17.40
CA GLY A 124 3.03 -11.86 16.46
C GLY A 124 3.66 -11.43 15.14
N PHE A 125 3.24 -10.31 14.56
CA PHE A 125 3.82 -9.78 13.33
C PHE A 125 5.30 -9.42 13.48
N PHE A 126 5.69 -8.73 14.57
CA PHE A 126 7.09 -8.40 14.83
C PHE A 126 7.94 -9.63 15.12
N LEU A 127 7.38 -10.63 15.80
CA LEU A 127 8.06 -11.89 16.04
C LEU A 127 8.29 -12.67 14.74
N THR A 128 7.29 -12.75 13.86
CA THR A 128 7.39 -13.54 12.62
C THR A 128 8.18 -12.83 11.52
N TRP A 129 7.88 -11.54 11.27
CA TRP A 129 8.41 -10.76 10.13
C TRP A 129 9.32 -9.60 10.55
N GLY A 130 9.77 -9.58 11.80
CA GLY A 130 10.77 -8.62 12.28
C GLY A 130 12.15 -8.80 11.63
N VAL A 131 12.90 -7.70 11.53
CA VAL A 131 14.30 -7.73 11.10
C VAL A 131 15.18 -8.16 12.27
N TYR A 132 15.57 -9.42 12.27
CA TYR A 132 16.54 -9.96 13.22
C TYR A 132 17.98 -9.68 12.76
N PRO A 133 18.90 -9.29 13.68
CA PRO A 133 20.33 -9.22 13.38
C PRO A 133 20.85 -10.57 12.88
N LYS A 134 21.85 -10.56 12.00
CA LYS A 134 22.59 -11.79 11.66
C LYS A 134 23.31 -12.25 12.93
N ALA A 135 22.86 -13.37 13.51
CA ALA A 135 23.40 -13.94 14.72
C ALA A 135 24.15 -15.23 14.42
N GLU A 136 25.36 -15.33 14.97
CA GLU A 136 26.16 -16.56 15.03
C GLU A 136 26.09 -17.16 16.44
N GLY A 137 26.28 -18.48 16.56
CA GLY A 137 26.26 -19.20 17.84
C GLY A 137 24.89 -19.26 18.52
N THR A 138 24.86 -19.04 19.84
CA THR A 138 23.69 -19.21 20.73
C THR A 138 22.51 -18.26 20.45
N LYS A 139 22.73 -17.18 19.71
CA LYS A 139 21.67 -16.23 19.32
C LYS A 139 20.82 -16.69 18.13
N LYS A 140 21.33 -17.64 17.32
CA LYS A 140 20.61 -18.22 16.19
C LYS A 140 19.38 -19.05 16.64
N PRO A 141 19.48 -20.01 17.57
CA PRO A 141 18.30 -20.74 18.05
C PRO A 141 17.30 -19.82 18.76
N LEU A 142 17.76 -18.77 19.47
CA LEU A 142 16.88 -17.78 20.08
C LEU A 142 16.01 -17.06 19.04
N PHE A 143 16.59 -16.55 17.96
CA PHE A 143 15.81 -15.86 16.91
C PHE A 143 14.89 -16.80 16.14
N THR A 144 15.30 -18.06 15.96
CA THR A 144 14.41 -19.09 15.42
C THR A 144 13.24 -19.35 16.38
N ALA A 145 13.50 -19.51 17.68
CA ALA A 145 12.47 -19.70 18.69
C ALA A 145 11.49 -18.52 18.75
N MET A 146 11.98 -17.27 18.65
CA MET A 146 11.14 -16.07 18.58
C MET A 146 10.23 -16.08 17.35
N LYS A 147 10.75 -16.45 16.17
CA LYS A 147 9.93 -16.59 14.95
C LYS A 147 8.88 -17.68 15.09
N THR A 148 9.26 -18.84 15.61
CA THR A 148 8.33 -19.95 15.86
C THR A 148 7.26 -19.55 16.86
N ALA A 149 7.63 -18.86 17.95
CA ALA A 149 6.68 -18.32 18.92
C ALA A 149 5.71 -17.31 18.28
N GLY A 150 6.20 -16.45 17.39
CA GLY A 150 5.35 -15.54 16.61
C GLY A 150 4.33 -16.28 15.74
N VAL A 151 4.76 -17.30 15.00
CA VAL A 151 3.87 -18.14 14.17
C VAL A 151 2.85 -18.88 15.02
N LEU A 152 3.28 -19.48 16.14
CA LEU A 152 2.38 -20.17 17.07
C LEU A 152 1.37 -19.21 17.70
N LEU A 153 1.79 -18.00 18.08
CA LEU A 153 0.88 -16.98 18.60
C LEU A 153 -0.18 -16.58 17.57
N LEU A 154 0.22 -16.37 16.32
CA LEU A 154 -0.70 -16.05 15.24
C LEU A 154 -1.66 -17.23 14.96
N ALA A 155 -1.17 -18.46 14.94
CA ALA A 155 -2.00 -19.66 14.79
C ALA A 155 -3.00 -19.81 15.96
N PHE A 156 -2.56 -19.56 17.19
CA PHE A 156 -3.41 -19.55 18.38
C PHE A 156 -4.54 -18.52 18.23
N LEU A 157 -4.26 -17.30 17.77
CA LEU A 157 -5.30 -16.27 17.59
C LEU A 157 -6.37 -16.69 16.57
N VAL A 158 -5.99 -17.43 15.52
CA VAL A 158 -6.94 -17.96 14.53
C VAL A 158 -7.82 -19.04 15.17
N ILE A 159 -7.19 -20.05 15.78
CA ILE A 159 -7.90 -21.17 16.41
C ILE A 159 -8.81 -20.69 17.54
N TYR A 160 -8.33 -19.78 18.38
CA TYR A 160 -9.10 -19.21 19.48
C TYR A 160 -10.37 -18.50 18.98
N LYS A 161 -10.28 -17.79 17.84
CA LYS A 161 -11.44 -17.14 17.24
C LYS A 161 -12.47 -18.15 16.72
N ASP A 162 -11.99 -19.17 16.03
CA ASP A 162 -12.82 -20.22 15.46
C ASP A 162 -13.56 -21.01 16.55
N MET A 163 -12.85 -21.39 17.62
CA MET A 163 -13.43 -22.11 18.76
C MET A 163 -14.48 -21.32 19.53
N ASN A 164 -14.39 -19.98 19.56
CA ASN A 164 -15.35 -19.12 20.27
C ASN A 164 -16.43 -18.55 19.34
N GLY A 165 -16.76 -19.25 18.25
CA GLY A 165 -17.92 -18.97 17.41
C GLY A 165 -17.79 -17.73 16.51
N LYS A 166 -16.59 -17.16 16.36
CA LYS A 166 -16.29 -16.07 15.41
C LYS A 166 -15.21 -16.56 14.43
N PRO A 167 -15.57 -17.45 13.47
CA PRO A 167 -14.61 -18.03 12.54
C PRO A 167 -13.84 -16.95 11.80
N PHE A 168 -12.58 -17.23 11.51
CA PHE A 168 -11.69 -16.27 10.86
C PHE A 168 -12.11 -16.07 9.40
N GLN A 169 -12.69 -14.91 9.08
CA GLN A 169 -13.36 -14.70 7.80
C GLN A 169 -12.40 -14.22 6.71
N ILE A 170 -12.55 -14.80 5.53
CA ILE A 170 -11.96 -14.31 4.28
C ILE A 170 -13.04 -13.44 3.61
N SER A 171 -13.21 -12.21 4.10
CA SER A 171 -14.05 -11.19 3.45
C SER A 171 -13.25 -10.48 2.35
N TRP A 172 -13.01 -9.18 2.45
CA TRP A 172 -12.30 -8.40 1.42
C TRP A 172 -10.77 -8.36 1.58
N TRP A 173 -10.18 -9.28 2.33
CA TRP A 173 -8.73 -9.46 2.55
C TRP A 173 -8.00 -8.34 3.31
N GLY A 174 -8.65 -7.22 3.60
CA GLY A 174 -8.03 -6.08 4.27
C GLY A 174 -7.06 -5.31 3.36
N ILE A 175 -6.69 -4.07 3.74
CA ILE A 175 -5.85 -3.18 2.92
C ILE A 175 -4.51 -3.85 2.57
N LEU A 176 -3.84 -4.47 3.55
CA LEU A 176 -2.57 -5.17 3.32
C LEU A 176 -2.72 -6.40 2.43
N GLY A 177 -3.85 -7.10 2.51
CA GLY A 177 -4.13 -8.23 1.64
C GLY A 177 -4.32 -7.81 0.20
N LEU A 178 -5.11 -6.76 -0.06
CA LEU A 178 -5.27 -6.16 -1.39
C LEU A 178 -3.92 -5.70 -1.99
N ILE A 179 -3.04 -5.12 -1.16
CA ILE A 179 -1.67 -4.75 -1.58
C ILE A 179 -0.88 -6.02 -1.92
N GLY A 180 -0.99 -7.09 -1.13
CA GLY A 180 -0.32 -8.37 -1.37
C GLY A 180 -0.71 -9.01 -2.69
N TRP A 181 -2.00 -9.06 -3.01
CA TRP A 181 -2.52 -9.57 -4.28
C TRP A 181 -2.09 -8.72 -5.48
N THR A 182 -2.21 -7.39 -5.34
CA THR A 182 -1.75 -6.47 -6.38
C THR A 182 -0.25 -6.58 -6.63
N TYR A 183 0.53 -6.73 -5.55
CA TYR A 183 1.97 -6.97 -5.65
C TYR A 183 2.26 -8.28 -6.40
N ALA A 184 1.55 -9.37 -6.08
CA ALA A 184 1.73 -10.66 -6.73
C ALA A 184 1.49 -10.59 -8.25
N VAL A 185 0.38 -9.95 -8.67
CA VAL A 185 0.04 -9.76 -10.08
C VAL A 185 1.09 -8.91 -10.80
N CYS A 186 1.40 -7.72 -10.26
CA CYS A 186 2.34 -6.80 -10.88
C CYS A 186 3.75 -7.39 -10.96
N ALA A 187 4.20 -8.05 -9.89
CA ALA A 187 5.51 -8.71 -9.83
C ALA A 187 5.58 -9.92 -10.76
N GLY A 188 4.49 -10.71 -10.85
CA GLY A 188 4.35 -11.81 -11.77
C GLY A 188 4.46 -11.36 -13.23
N ILE A 189 3.66 -10.37 -13.64
CA ILE A 189 3.72 -9.77 -14.98
C ILE A 189 5.12 -9.23 -15.26
N TYR A 190 5.69 -8.47 -14.33
CA TYR A 190 7.03 -7.88 -14.48
C TYR A 190 8.15 -8.94 -14.62
N LEU A 191 7.99 -10.12 -14.02
CA LEU A 191 8.94 -11.22 -14.14
C LEU A 191 9.07 -11.72 -15.58
N PHE A 192 8.00 -11.62 -16.38
CA PHE A 192 8.00 -11.98 -17.80
C PHE A 192 8.33 -10.80 -18.72
N THR A 193 7.80 -9.61 -18.44
CA THR A 193 8.01 -8.41 -19.28
C THR A 193 9.40 -7.80 -19.10
N ARG A 194 10.00 -7.96 -17.91
CA ARG A 194 11.33 -7.46 -17.53
C ARG A 194 11.45 -5.95 -17.76
N GLU A 195 12.65 -5.47 -18.08
CA GLU A 195 12.95 -4.04 -18.32
C GLU A 195 12.44 -3.54 -19.68
N SER A 196 11.76 -4.40 -20.47
CA SER A 196 11.24 -4.01 -21.78
C SER A 196 10.03 -3.08 -21.62
N LEU A 197 10.24 -1.79 -21.91
CA LEU A 197 9.18 -0.78 -21.86
C LEU A 197 7.99 -1.15 -22.76
N ARG A 198 8.23 -1.70 -23.95
CA ARG A 198 7.16 -2.09 -24.89
C ARG A 198 6.28 -3.19 -24.31
N LYS A 199 6.89 -4.25 -23.76
CA LYS A 199 6.14 -5.38 -23.15
C LYS A 199 5.33 -4.90 -21.94
N ASN A 200 5.91 -4.04 -21.10
CA ASN A 200 5.19 -3.48 -19.95
C ASN A 200 4.07 -2.51 -20.36
N ALA A 201 4.25 -1.72 -21.42
CA ALA A 201 3.19 -0.85 -21.94
C ALA A 201 2.02 -1.66 -22.49
N ILE A 202 2.30 -2.77 -23.22
CA ILE A 202 1.26 -3.70 -23.67
C ILE A 202 0.55 -4.34 -22.48
N ALA A 203 1.29 -4.85 -21.50
CA ALA A 203 0.70 -5.46 -20.31
C ALA A 203 -0.13 -4.46 -19.49
N TRP A 204 0.34 -3.21 -19.36
CA TRP A 204 -0.40 -2.13 -18.71
C TRP A 204 -1.71 -1.83 -19.45
N PHE A 205 -1.67 -1.70 -20.77
CA PHE A 205 -2.87 -1.47 -21.59
C PHE A 205 -3.88 -2.62 -21.44
N VAL A 206 -3.41 -3.88 -21.46
CA VAL A 206 -4.26 -5.06 -21.24
C VAL A 206 -4.90 -5.03 -19.86
N VAL A 207 -4.15 -4.71 -18.80
CA VAL A 207 -4.70 -4.65 -17.43
C VAL A 207 -5.73 -3.53 -17.27
N VAL A 208 -5.49 -2.35 -17.88
CA VAL A 208 -6.46 -1.26 -17.91
C VAL A 208 -7.72 -1.66 -18.69
N LEU A 209 -7.56 -2.33 -19.84
CA LEU A 209 -8.69 -2.83 -20.60
C LEU A 209 -9.50 -3.87 -19.80
N LEU A 210 -8.83 -4.77 -19.09
CA LEU A 210 -9.50 -5.75 -18.22
C LEU A 210 -10.30 -5.07 -17.09
N ALA A 211 -9.79 -3.97 -16.53
CA ALA A 211 -10.50 -3.16 -15.53
C ALA A 211 -11.75 -2.47 -16.08
N VAL A 212 -11.71 -2.01 -17.34
CA VAL A 212 -12.90 -1.46 -18.01
C VAL A 212 -13.89 -2.57 -18.33
N VAL A 213 -13.40 -3.68 -18.88
CA VAL A 213 -14.25 -4.79 -19.31
C VAL A 213 -14.95 -5.45 -18.13
N SER A 214 -14.30 -5.54 -16.95
CA SER A 214 -14.92 -6.09 -15.73
C SER A 214 -16.19 -5.35 -15.29
N HIS A 215 -16.37 -4.09 -15.72
CA HIS A 215 -17.50 -3.25 -15.38
C HIS A 215 -18.50 -3.03 -16.52
N SER A 216 -18.24 -3.60 -17.70
CA SER A 216 -18.97 -3.26 -18.94
C SER A 216 -20.16 -4.15 -19.28
N ASP A 217 -20.53 -5.12 -18.43
CA ASP A 217 -21.52 -6.18 -18.69
C ASP A 217 -21.27 -7.02 -19.97
N LEU A 218 -20.21 -6.72 -20.73
CA LEU A 218 -19.83 -7.39 -21.98
C LEU A 218 -19.38 -8.84 -21.79
N ILE A 219 -19.02 -9.22 -20.56
CA ILE A 219 -18.66 -10.59 -20.22
C ILE A 219 -19.83 -11.23 -19.45
N PRO A 220 -20.53 -12.22 -20.04
CA PRO A 220 -21.57 -12.97 -19.33
C PRO A 220 -21.02 -13.60 -18.05
N GLY A 221 -21.70 -13.35 -16.93
CA GLY A 221 -21.27 -13.72 -15.59
C GLY A 221 -21.08 -15.23 -15.35
N GLU A 222 -21.54 -16.09 -16.25
CA GLU A 222 -21.49 -17.54 -16.07
C GLU A 222 -20.16 -18.20 -16.50
N TYR A 223 -19.43 -17.64 -17.49
CA TYR A 223 -18.24 -18.30 -18.04
C TYR A 223 -17.01 -17.40 -18.20
N GLY A 224 -17.15 -16.16 -18.70
CA GLY A 224 -15.99 -15.31 -18.96
C GLY A 224 -15.42 -14.64 -17.71
N SER A 225 -16.27 -14.36 -16.72
CA SER A 225 -15.89 -13.86 -15.40
C SER A 225 -14.96 -14.84 -14.66
N ARG A 226 -15.18 -16.16 -14.80
CA ARG A 226 -14.41 -17.19 -14.09
C ARG A 226 -13.03 -17.49 -14.68
N ILE A 227 -12.78 -17.18 -15.95
CA ILE A 227 -11.52 -17.50 -16.63
C ILE A 227 -10.65 -16.25 -16.80
N ILE A 228 -11.25 -15.10 -17.12
CA ILE A 228 -10.53 -13.84 -17.37
C ILE A 228 -10.34 -13.04 -16.08
N LEU A 229 -11.28 -13.09 -15.13
CA LEU A 229 -11.14 -12.37 -13.85
C LEU A 229 -10.31 -13.12 -12.82
N LEU A 230 -9.80 -14.33 -13.13
CA LEU A 230 -9.07 -15.19 -12.19
C LEU A 230 -9.73 -15.14 -10.80
N PRO A 231 -10.89 -15.78 -10.55
CA PRO A 231 -11.66 -15.65 -9.31
C PRO A 231 -10.89 -16.02 -8.03
N PHE A 232 -9.67 -16.56 -8.16
CA PHE A 232 -8.70 -16.78 -7.09
C PHE A 232 -7.87 -15.54 -6.70
N ILE A 233 -7.69 -14.57 -7.60
CA ILE A 233 -7.03 -13.29 -7.31
C ILE A 233 -8.13 -12.32 -6.88
N PRO A 234 -8.31 -12.10 -5.57
CA PRO A 234 -9.28 -11.15 -5.09
C PRO A 234 -8.87 -9.74 -5.49
N SER A 235 -9.85 -8.85 -5.51
CA SER A 235 -9.80 -7.46 -5.97
C SER A 235 -9.97 -7.26 -7.47
N ASP A 236 -10.74 -6.22 -7.81
CA ASP A 236 -10.99 -5.84 -9.20
C ASP A 236 -9.67 -5.49 -9.92
N TRP A 237 -9.59 -5.79 -11.22
CA TRP A 237 -8.44 -5.46 -12.08
C TRP A 237 -8.01 -4.00 -11.98
N THR A 238 -8.91 -3.11 -11.60
CA THR A 238 -8.66 -1.70 -11.28
C THR A 238 -7.54 -1.51 -10.26
N LEU A 239 -7.47 -2.32 -9.19
CA LEU A 239 -6.36 -2.21 -8.22
C LEU A 239 -5.02 -2.57 -8.86
N HIS A 240 -5.03 -3.60 -9.70
CA HIS A 240 -3.85 -4.06 -10.43
C HIS A 240 -3.41 -3.04 -11.50
N ALA A 241 -4.35 -2.31 -12.09
CA ALA A 241 -4.07 -1.23 -13.02
C ALA A 241 -3.30 -0.09 -12.33
N PHE A 242 -3.61 0.27 -11.08
CA PHE A 242 -2.78 1.23 -10.33
C PHE A 242 -1.34 0.74 -10.15
N GLY A 243 -1.17 -0.52 -9.73
CA GLY A 243 0.16 -1.11 -9.58
C GLY A 243 0.95 -1.16 -10.89
N MET A 244 0.33 -1.60 -11.97
CA MET A 244 0.96 -1.64 -13.30
C MET A 244 1.27 -0.24 -13.83
N SER A 245 0.44 0.77 -13.54
CA SER A 245 0.73 2.18 -13.87
C SER A 245 2.00 2.68 -13.16
N GLY A 246 2.20 2.24 -11.92
CA GLY A 246 3.44 2.45 -11.18
C GLY A 246 4.65 1.78 -11.84
N VAL A 247 4.53 0.51 -12.25
CA VAL A 247 5.59 -0.22 -12.97
C VAL A 247 5.95 0.48 -14.27
N LEU A 248 4.96 0.95 -15.04
CA LEU A 248 5.20 1.70 -16.27
C LEU A 248 5.95 3.01 -15.97
N THR A 249 5.51 3.75 -14.95
CA THR A 249 6.12 5.02 -14.53
C THR A 249 7.59 4.86 -14.15
N SER A 250 7.95 3.83 -13.38
CA SER A 250 9.33 3.60 -13.00
C SER A 250 10.22 3.22 -14.18
N LEU A 251 9.71 2.48 -15.17
CA LEU A 251 10.45 2.18 -16.41
C LEU A 251 10.62 3.42 -17.30
N LEU A 252 9.59 4.25 -17.42
CA LEU A 252 9.69 5.55 -18.09
C LEU A 252 10.75 6.42 -17.40
N MET A 253 10.76 6.44 -16.08
CA MET A 253 11.75 7.17 -15.30
C MET A 253 13.16 6.65 -15.54
N GLN A 254 13.38 5.32 -15.49
CA GLN A 254 14.70 4.73 -15.76
C GLN A 254 15.24 5.04 -17.16
N ARG A 255 14.34 5.25 -18.14
CA ARG A 255 14.72 5.47 -19.55
C ARG A 255 14.84 6.94 -19.94
N TYR A 256 14.00 7.82 -19.38
CA TYR A 256 13.84 9.19 -19.85
C TYR A 256 14.08 10.26 -18.77
N ALA A 257 14.18 9.88 -17.50
CA ALA A 257 14.43 10.84 -16.44
C ALA A 257 15.89 11.32 -16.48
N ASP A 258 16.05 12.63 -16.65
CA ASP A 258 17.33 13.32 -16.68
C ASP A 258 17.24 14.52 -15.75
N ARG A 259 18.22 14.68 -14.86
CA ARG A 259 18.25 15.77 -13.89
C ARG A 259 18.59 17.11 -14.54
N GLU A 260 19.38 17.11 -15.61
CA GLU A 260 19.74 18.33 -16.34
C GLU A 260 18.60 18.77 -17.27
N ARG A 261 17.86 17.81 -17.83
CA ARG A 261 16.77 18.04 -18.78
C ARG A 261 15.48 17.30 -18.38
N PRO A 262 14.87 17.66 -17.23
CA PRO A 262 13.73 16.90 -16.68
C PRO A 262 12.43 17.08 -17.47
N GLY A 263 12.34 18.12 -18.31
CA GLY A 263 11.13 18.48 -19.04
C GLY A 263 10.56 17.39 -19.94
N ARG A 264 11.41 16.51 -20.51
CA ARG A 264 10.94 15.39 -21.34
C ARG A 264 10.16 14.36 -20.51
N PHE A 265 10.75 13.91 -19.41
CA PHE A 265 10.10 12.93 -18.53
C PHE A 265 8.84 13.50 -17.87
N ILE A 266 8.91 14.72 -17.34
CA ILE A 266 7.76 15.39 -16.74
C ILE A 266 6.65 15.61 -17.79
N GLY A 267 7.01 16.07 -18.99
CA GLY A 267 6.07 16.24 -20.09
C GLY A 267 5.35 14.96 -20.48
N MET A 268 6.05 13.81 -20.49
CA MET A 268 5.43 12.50 -20.71
C MET A 268 4.41 12.14 -19.61
N LEU A 269 4.74 12.40 -18.35
CA LEU A 269 3.81 12.14 -17.23
C LEU A 269 2.60 13.07 -17.26
N CYS A 270 2.80 14.35 -17.62
CA CYS A 270 1.69 15.28 -17.84
C CYS A 270 0.81 14.83 -19.01
N ALA A 271 1.39 14.39 -20.12
CA ALA A 271 0.64 13.86 -21.26
C ALA A 271 -0.16 12.60 -20.91
N LEU A 272 0.43 11.68 -20.14
CA LEU A 272 -0.29 10.52 -19.60
C LEU A 272 -1.42 10.96 -18.67
N GLY A 273 -1.17 11.93 -17.78
CA GLY A 273 -2.20 12.48 -16.89
C GLY A 273 -3.37 13.10 -17.65
N VAL A 274 -3.10 13.89 -18.69
CA VAL A 274 -4.15 14.45 -19.57
C VAL A 274 -4.90 13.34 -20.31
N GLY A 275 -4.19 12.33 -20.82
CA GLY A 275 -4.82 11.16 -21.46
C GLY A 275 -5.76 10.41 -20.51
N MET A 276 -5.35 10.21 -19.25
CA MET A 276 -6.20 9.60 -18.22
C MET A 276 -7.37 10.51 -17.86
N LEU A 277 -7.20 11.84 -17.82
CA LEU A 277 -8.30 12.77 -17.56
C LEU A 277 -9.36 12.70 -18.67
N VAL A 278 -8.94 12.66 -19.93
CA VAL A 278 -9.86 12.48 -21.06
C VAL A 278 -10.62 11.15 -20.93
N LEU A 279 -9.92 10.05 -20.61
CA LEU A 279 -10.56 8.76 -20.37
C LEU A 279 -11.55 8.81 -19.19
N ALA A 280 -11.22 9.52 -18.11
CA ALA A 280 -12.11 9.71 -16.96
C ALA A 280 -13.39 10.45 -17.36
N LEU A 281 -13.27 11.54 -18.14
CA LEU A 281 -14.42 12.31 -18.61
C LEU A 281 -15.29 11.51 -19.58
N VAL A 282 -14.67 10.68 -20.43
CA VAL A 282 -15.39 9.79 -21.36
C VAL A 282 -16.06 8.63 -20.63
N SER A 283 -15.47 8.11 -19.55
CA SER A 283 -16.02 6.99 -18.79
C SER A 283 -17.09 7.41 -17.79
N HIS A 284 -17.08 8.66 -17.32
CA HIS A 284 -18.00 9.16 -16.28
C HIS A 284 -19.49 9.04 -16.62
N PRO A 285 -19.95 9.25 -17.88
CA PRO A 285 -21.33 8.97 -18.27
C PRO A 285 -21.76 7.50 -18.13
N PHE A 286 -20.80 6.57 -18.13
CA PHE A 286 -21.07 5.13 -18.06
C PHE A 286 -20.97 4.59 -16.62
N TRP A 287 -20.02 5.11 -15.84
CA TRP A 287 -19.80 4.68 -14.45
C TRP A 287 -19.55 5.88 -13.54
N ILE A 288 -20.22 5.86 -12.37
CA ILE A 288 -19.97 6.81 -11.29
C ILE A 288 -18.51 6.74 -10.80
N ILE A 289 -18.06 7.77 -10.11
CA ILE A 289 -16.78 7.78 -9.41
C ILE A 289 -16.98 7.04 -8.08
N SER A 290 -16.59 5.76 -8.02
CA SER A 290 -16.68 4.99 -6.77
C SER A 290 -15.45 4.11 -6.54
N LYS A 291 -14.78 4.34 -5.40
CA LYS A 291 -13.69 3.48 -4.90
C LYS A 291 -14.20 2.12 -4.46
N ILE A 292 -15.35 2.08 -3.78
CA ILE A 292 -15.88 0.85 -3.17
C ILE A 292 -16.27 -0.14 -4.26
N GLN A 293 -16.83 0.35 -5.36
CA GLN A 293 -17.13 -0.44 -6.55
C GLN A 293 -15.91 -0.64 -7.46
N ALA A 294 -14.78 0.04 -7.18
CA ALA A 294 -13.57 0.01 -8.00
C ALA A 294 -13.79 0.40 -9.48
N THR A 295 -14.63 1.39 -9.72
CA THR A 295 -15.04 1.82 -11.08
C THR A 295 -13.86 2.29 -11.96
N PRO A 296 -13.95 2.12 -13.30
CA PRO A 296 -12.96 2.65 -14.23
C PRO A 296 -12.83 4.18 -14.18
N THR A 297 -13.94 4.89 -13.95
CA THR A 297 -13.92 6.35 -13.82
C THR A 297 -13.05 6.80 -12.65
N TRP A 298 -13.18 6.14 -11.48
CA TRP A 298 -12.31 6.40 -10.33
C TRP A 298 -10.83 6.07 -10.62
N LEU A 299 -10.55 4.98 -11.34
CA LEU A 299 -9.20 4.63 -11.80
C LEU A 299 -8.57 5.77 -12.59
N PHE A 300 -9.28 6.25 -13.62
CA PHE A 300 -8.76 7.26 -14.54
C PHE A 300 -8.57 8.62 -13.86
N TYR A 301 -9.49 9.06 -13.02
CA TYR A 301 -9.31 10.30 -12.25
C TYR A 301 -8.10 10.21 -11.31
N CYS A 302 -7.92 9.09 -10.61
CA CYS A 302 -6.77 8.90 -9.73
C CYS A 302 -5.46 8.92 -10.53
N LEU A 303 -5.38 8.20 -11.66
CA LEU A 303 -4.17 8.19 -12.51
C LEU A 303 -3.89 9.55 -13.15
N ALA A 304 -4.93 10.29 -13.54
CA ALA A 304 -4.82 11.66 -14.06
C ALA A 304 -4.11 12.59 -13.06
N MET A 305 -4.32 12.39 -11.75
CA MET A 305 -3.60 13.11 -10.70
C MET A 305 -2.22 12.54 -10.43
N PHE A 306 -2.05 11.21 -10.40
CA PHE A 306 -0.80 10.59 -9.93
C PHE A 306 0.36 10.76 -10.89
N PHE A 307 0.15 10.66 -12.21
CA PHE A 307 1.25 10.83 -13.16
C PHE A 307 1.88 12.24 -13.05
N PRO A 308 1.13 13.35 -13.17
CA PRO A 308 1.69 14.70 -13.03
C PRO A 308 2.23 14.96 -11.62
N LEU A 309 1.54 14.48 -10.58
CA LEU A 309 1.98 14.66 -9.19
C LEU A 309 3.33 13.98 -8.94
N PHE A 310 3.55 12.78 -9.47
CA PHE A 310 4.86 12.13 -9.41
C PHE A 310 5.93 12.91 -10.17
N GLY A 311 5.59 13.47 -11.35
CA GLY A 311 6.47 14.36 -12.10
C GLY A 311 6.86 15.62 -11.31
N PHE A 312 5.92 16.21 -10.58
CA PHE A 312 6.17 17.32 -9.67
C PHE A 312 7.13 16.92 -8.53
N PHE A 313 6.92 15.77 -7.89
CA PHE A 313 7.82 15.30 -6.85
C PHE A 313 9.22 15.02 -7.39
N TYR A 314 9.34 14.40 -8.57
CA TYR A 314 10.62 14.21 -9.24
C TYR A 314 11.37 15.54 -9.45
N TRP A 315 10.68 16.56 -9.94
CA TRP A 315 11.27 17.89 -10.06
C TRP A 315 11.67 18.49 -8.71
N LEU A 316 10.85 18.36 -7.68
CA LEU A 316 11.12 18.93 -6.37
C LEU A 316 12.30 18.24 -5.66
N THR A 317 12.37 16.91 -5.71
CA THR A 317 13.35 16.12 -4.94
C THR A 317 14.62 15.84 -5.72
N ASP A 318 14.51 15.33 -6.95
CA ASP A 318 15.66 14.84 -7.71
C ASP A 318 16.33 15.93 -8.56
N VAL A 319 15.56 16.95 -9.00
CA VAL A 319 16.10 18.12 -9.74
C VAL A 319 16.47 19.26 -8.79
N LYS A 320 15.54 19.70 -7.93
CA LYS A 320 15.77 20.81 -6.99
C LYS A 320 16.47 20.41 -5.68
N GLY A 321 16.65 19.12 -5.42
CA GLY A 321 17.34 18.64 -4.21
C GLY A 321 16.59 18.88 -2.90
N LYS A 322 15.29 19.22 -2.92
CA LYS A 322 14.50 19.55 -1.73
C LYS A 322 13.97 18.33 -0.97
N THR A 323 14.72 17.23 -0.98
CA THR A 323 14.36 15.99 -0.27
C THR A 323 14.31 16.19 1.25
N ASN A 324 15.11 17.12 1.78
CA ASN A 324 15.18 17.43 3.21
C ASN A 324 13.87 17.97 3.80
N TRP A 325 12.99 18.56 2.99
CA TRP A 325 11.66 19.01 3.44
C TRP A 325 10.79 17.87 3.96
N PHE A 326 11.09 16.63 3.55
CA PHE A 326 10.34 15.43 3.91
C PHE A 326 11.05 14.55 4.94
N ASP A 327 12.16 15.00 5.52
CA ASP A 327 12.91 14.20 6.50
C ASP A 327 12.09 13.86 7.74
N ILE A 328 11.16 14.74 8.15
CA ILE A 328 10.23 14.50 9.27
C ILE A 328 9.33 13.29 9.04
N ILE A 329 8.88 13.06 7.80
CA ILE A 329 8.00 11.92 7.45
C ILE A 329 8.74 10.71 6.86
N LYS A 330 10.05 10.82 6.65
CA LYS A 330 10.89 9.77 6.04
C LYS A 330 10.76 8.38 6.69
N PRO A 331 10.59 8.23 8.02
CA PRO A 331 10.35 6.90 8.60
C PRO A 331 9.12 6.19 8.02
N ALA A 332 8.06 6.93 7.65
CA ALA A 332 6.84 6.39 7.05
C ALA A 332 7.11 5.74 5.68
N GLY A 333 8.03 6.30 4.90
CA GLY A 333 8.44 5.73 3.62
C GLY A 333 9.42 4.55 3.79
N THR A 334 10.36 4.63 4.74
CA THR A 334 11.42 3.61 4.85
C THR A 334 11.00 2.35 5.61
N ALA A 335 10.07 2.47 6.56
CA ALA A 335 9.52 1.38 7.37
C ALA A 335 7.99 1.38 7.33
N THR A 336 7.44 1.47 6.12
CA THR A 336 6.00 1.62 5.84
C THR A 336 5.11 0.60 6.55
N LEU A 337 5.47 -0.69 6.55
CA LEU A 337 4.67 -1.72 7.23
C LEU A 337 4.67 -1.52 8.75
N THR A 338 5.82 -1.18 9.34
CA THR A 338 5.89 -0.85 10.76
C THR A 338 5.04 0.37 11.07
N CYS A 339 5.13 1.41 10.25
CA CYS A 339 4.36 2.64 10.40
C CYS A 339 2.84 2.39 10.35
N TYR A 340 2.40 1.53 9.42
CA TYR A 340 0.99 1.15 9.28
C TYR A 340 0.44 0.36 10.47
N ILE A 341 1.27 -0.45 11.12
CA ILE A 341 0.82 -1.39 12.16
C ILE A 341 0.81 -0.75 13.56
N ILE A 342 1.65 0.26 13.83
CA ILE A 342 1.70 0.93 15.16
C ILE A 342 0.34 1.50 15.62
N PRO A 343 -0.50 2.11 14.76
CA PRO A 343 -1.84 2.56 15.15
C PRO A 343 -2.69 1.49 15.88
N TYR A 344 -2.56 0.22 15.52
CA TYR A 344 -3.29 -0.86 16.22
C TYR A 344 -2.89 -0.96 17.70
N ILE A 345 -1.61 -0.75 18.03
CA ILE A 345 -1.14 -0.67 19.42
C ILE A 345 -1.63 0.64 20.04
N TRP A 346 -1.48 1.76 19.33
CA TRP A 346 -1.86 3.09 19.84
C TRP A 346 -3.31 3.11 20.33
N TYR A 347 -4.26 2.73 19.48
CA TYR A 347 -5.67 2.72 19.84
C TYR A 347 -6.00 1.67 20.91
N ALA A 348 -5.34 0.51 20.87
CA ALA A 348 -5.52 -0.52 21.89
C ALA A 348 -5.08 -0.04 23.29
N VAL A 349 -3.90 0.58 23.40
CA VAL A 349 -3.39 1.14 24.65
C VAL A 349 -4.26 2.30 25.12
N GLN A 350 -4.65 3.21 24.21
CA GLN A 350 -5.53 4.32 24.54
C GLN A 350 -6.85 3.83 25.16
N GLN A 351 -7.46 2.80 24.59
CA GLN A 351 -8.71 2.22 25.08
C GLN A 351 -8.52 1.47 26.41
N LEU A 352 -7.43 0.72 26.59
CA LEU A 352 -7.14 0.01 27.85
C LEU A 352 -6.86 0.96 29.02
N LEU A 353 -6.26 2.12 28.75
CA LEU A 353 -5.99 3.15 29.75
C LEU A 353 -7.18 4.12 29.93
N HIS A 354 -8.30 3.90 29.23
CA HIS A 354 -9.46 4.78 29.22
C HIS A 354 -9.14 6.26 28.92
N LEU A 355 -8.13 6.49 28.08
CA LEU A 355 -7.67 7.83 27.71
C LEU A 355 -8.56 8.41 26.61
N HIS A 356 -9.42 9.36 26.97
CA HIS A 356 -10.30 10.05 26.03
C HIS A 356 -9.74 11.43 25.70
N TYR A 357 -9.84 11.82 24.42
CA TYR A 357 -9.53 13.19 24.04
C TYR A 357 -10.66 14.12 24.49
N PRO A 358 -10.35 15.39 24.82
CA PRO A 358 -11.37 16.41 25.03
C PRO A 358 -12.33 16.51 23.83
N GLU A 359 -13.62 16.77 24.07
CA GLU A 359 -14.64 16.85 23.01
C GLU A 359 -14.29 17.85 21.91
N ALA A 360 -13.60 18.94 22.27
CA ALA A 360 -13.12 19.94 21.32
C ALA A 360 -12.23 19.34 20.22
N LEU A 361 -11.44 18.30 20.53
CA LEU A 361 -10.59 17.58 19.56
C LEU A 361 -11.33 16.46 18.81
N GLY A 362 -12.63 16.28 19.06
CA GLY A 362 -13.49 15.32 18.38
C GLY A 362 -14.26 15.90 17.19
N SER A 363 -14.07 17.18 16.86
CA SER A 363 -14.90 17.87 15.86
C SER A 363 -14.12 18.91 15.05
N GLY A 364 -14.53 19.11 13.79
CA GLY A 364 -14.08 20.20 12.92
C GLY A 364 -12.56 20.32 12.75
N VAL A 365 -12.07 21.56 12.64
CA VAL A 365 -10.64 21.88 12.44
C VAL A 365 -9.75 21.37 13.59
N PRO A 366 -10.10 21.53 14.89
CA PRO A 366 -9.28 20.99 15.97
C PRO A 366 -9.12 19.46 15.89
N GLY A 367 -10.17 18.74 15.49
CA GLY A 367 -10.10 17.30 15.25
C GLY A 367 -9.13 16.94 14.12
N LEU A 368 -9.15 17.68 13.02
CA LEU A 368 -8.20 17.49 11.91
C LEU A 368 -6.76 17.77 12.33
N LEU A 369 -6.52 18.83 13.11
CA LEU A 369 -5.19 19.11 13.66
C LEU A 369 -4.73 17.97 14.58
N LYS A 370 -5.61 17.41 15.41
CA LYS A 370 -5.33 16.24 16.23
C LYS A 370 -4.94 15.03 15.38
N SER A 371 -5.66 14.73 14.29
CA SER A 371 -5.31 13.62 13.40
C SER A 371 -3.98 13.83 12.67
N LEU A 372 -3.64 15.08 12.32
CA LEU A 372 -2.35 15.44 11.73
C LEU A 372 -1.20 15.23 12.71
N VAL A 373 -1.36 15.70 13.94
CA VAL A 373 -0.39 15.49 15.03
C VAL A 373 -0.24 14.01 15.34
N PHE A 374 -1.35 13.27 15.45
CA PHE A 374 -1.36 11.82 15.60
C PHE A 374 -0.50 11.14 14.52
N SER A 375 -0.69 11.52 13.26
CA SER A 375 0.09 10.97 12.15
C SER A 375 1.59 11.25 12.32
N LEU A 376 1.98 12.48 12.68
CA LEU A 376 3.37 12.84 12.95
C LEU A 376 3.96 12.06 14.13
N VAL A 377 3.19 11.87 15.20
CA VAL A 377 3.60 11.08 16.37
C VAL A 377 3.85 9.62 15.97
N ILE A 378 2.96 8.99 15.22
CA ILE A 378 3.14 7.61 14.75
C ILE A 378 4.37 7.48 13.85
N VAL A 379 4.62 8.46 12.97
CA VAL A 379 5.84 8.47 12.15
C VAL A 379 7.10 8.66 13.00
N GLY A 380 7.06 9.54 14.01
CA GLY A 380 8.14 9.72 14.98
C GLY A 380 8.46 8.43 15.76
N LEU A 381 7.43 7.77 16.29
CA LEU A 381 7.54 6.47 16.96
C LEU A 381 8.13 5.40 16.04
N THR A 382 7.69 5.37 14.77
CA THR A 382 8.27 4.50 13.75
C THR A 382 9.78 4.77 13.59
N GLY A 383 10.17 6.05 13.54
CA GLY A 383 11.57 6.46 13.48
C GLY A 383 12.39 5.98 14.67
N LEU A 384 11.84 6.06 15.89
CA LEU A 384 12.49 5.56 17.10
C LEU A 384 12.65 4.04 17.07
N LEU A 385 11.62 3.29 16.67
CA LEU A 385 11.69 1.83 16.54
C LEU A 385 12.75 1.41 15.49
N VAL A 386 12.80 2.11 14.36
CA VAL A 386 13.81 1.86 13.32
C VAL A 386 15.23 2.13 13.84
N LYS A 387 15.44 3.19 14.64
CA LYS A 387 16.73 3.44 15.32
C LYS A 387 17.09 2.31 16.29
N GLY A 388 16.09 1.77 17.00
CA GLY A 388 16.22 0.57 17.84
C GLY A 388 16.36 -0.75 17.07
N LYS A 389 16.46 -0.72 15.73
CA LYS A 389 16.49 -1.90 14.83
C LYS A 389 15.23 -2.77 14.90
N ILE A 390 14.14 -2.26 15.46
CA ILE A 390 12.84 -2.92 15.50
C ILE A 390 12.03 -2.45 14.29
N LYS A 391 11.97 -3.28 13.25
CA LYS A 391 11.14 -3.00 12.07
C LYS A 391 10.71 -4.28 11.38
N LEU A 392 9.60 -4.21 10.68
CA LEU A 392 9.07 -5.28 9.86
C LEU A 392 9.73 -5.25 8.49
N LYS A 393 10.02 -6.43 7.94
CA LYS A 393 10.50 -6.60 6.58
C LYS A 393 10.05 -7.93 6.02
N VAL A 394 9.37 -7.86 4.88
CA VAL A 394 8.82 -8.99 4.13
C VAL A 394 9.39 -9.06 2.73
#